data_AF-A0A536XTK3-F1
#
_entry.id   AF-A0A536XTK3-F1
#
_cell.length_a   1.000
_cell.length_b   1.000
_cell.length_c   1.000
_cell.angle_alpha   90.00
_cell.angle_beta   90.00
_cell.angle_gamma   90.00
#
_symmetry.space_group_name_H-M   'P 1'
#
loop_
_entity.id
_entity.type
_entity.pdbx_description
1 polymer ?
#
loop_
_entity_poly.entity_id
_entity_poly.type
_entity_poly.pdbx_seq_one_letter_code
_entity_poly.pdbx_strand_id
1 'polypeptide(L)'
;MRARTIILLALAIVLIAIGAGAWWLYSSRDVLIKRAIERYGPQLTGTAVKVQEVKLEPMDGRGAIKGLEIGNPQGFSAARALTLGEMRLAVDPSTITGAVVHVKEISLEAPVITYERGAGGDNLSAIQKHIQSQLPKSQGGGAAKESKDAPQRKFIVDHVQVRNAKVSYGGALTVDLGTVQLRDLG
;
A
#
# COMPACT_ATOMS: atom_id res chain seq x y z
N MET A 1 2.27 -46.07 -35.24
CA MET A 1 2.04 -45.85 -33.80
C MET A 1 3.02 -44.89 -33.14
N ARG A 2 4.31 -44.88 -33.52
CA ARG A 2 5.34 -44.01 -32.89
C ARG A 2 5.13 -42.51 -33.13
N ALA A 3 4.80 -42.09 -34.36
CA ALA A 3 4.61 -40.67 -34.70
C ALA A 3 3.45 -40.00 -33.95
N ARG A 4 2.30 -40.68 -33.79
CA ARG A 4 1.17 -40.17 -32.99
C ARG A 4 1.55 -39.94 -31.53
N THR A 5 2.31 -40.86 -30.95
CA THR A 5 2.77 -40.75 -29.56
C THR A 5 3.73 -39.57 -29.38
N ILE A 6 4.65 -39.35 -30.32
CA ILE A 6 5.59 -38.22 -30.31
C ILE A 6 4.86 -36.88 -30.43
N ILE A 7 3.86 -36.79 -31.31
CA ILE A 7 3.06 -35.57 -31.51
C ILE A 7 2.25 -35.23 -30.24
N LEU A 8 1.65 -36.23 -29.61
CA LEU A 8 0.90 -36.04 -28.35
C LEU A 8 1.81 -35.60 -27.20
N LEU A 9 3.03 -36.16 -27.13
CA LEU A 9 4.00 -35.82 -26.09
C LEU A 9 4.55 -34.40 -26.27
N ALA A 10 4.84 -34.00 -27.51
CA ALA A 10 5.22 -32.63 -27.84
C ALA A 10 4.11 -31.62 -27.50
N LEU A 11 2.85 -31.94 -27.82
CA LEU A 11 1.69 -31.10 -27.47
C LEU A 11 1.51 -30.96 -25.95
N ALA A 12 1.68 -32.05 -25.20
CA ALA A 12 1.60 -32.02 -23.74
C ALA A 12 2.67 -31.11 -23.11
N ILE A 13 3.92 -31.17 -23.61
CA ILE A 13 5.00 -30.30 -23.13
C ILE A 13 4.69 -28.82 -23.40
N VAL A 14 4.15 -28.50 -24.57
CA VAL A 14 3.76 -27.12 -24.91
C VAL A 14 2.64 -26.63 -23.99
N LEU A 15 1.63 -27.46 -23.71
CA LEU A 15 0.55 -27.11 -22.78
C LEU A 15 1.05 -26.89 -21.34
N ILE A 16 2.00 -27.72 -20.89
CA ILE A 16 2.65 -27.55 -19.58
C ILE A 16 3.47 -26.25 -19.55
N ALA A 17 4.21 -25.94 -20.61
CA ALA A 17 4.99 -24.72 -20.70
C ALA A 17 4.11 -23.46 -20.71
N ILE A 18 2.99 -23.49 -21.44
CA ILE A 18 1.99 -22.40 -21.44
C ILE A 18 1.36 -22.27 -20.05
N GLY A 19 0.98 -23.39 -19.43
CA GLY A 19 0.43 -23.41 -18.06
C GLY A 19 1.41 -22.84 -17.04
N ALA A 20 2.68 -23.25 -17.10
CA ALA A 20 3.74 -22.76 -16.23
C ALA A 20 4.04 -21.27 -16.48
N GLY A 21 4.03 -20.82 -17.74
CA GLY A 21 4.21 -19.40 -18.09
C GLY A 21 3.07 -18.53 -17.60
N ALA A 22 1.82 -18.98 -17.77
CA ALA A 22 0.63 -18.31 -17.25
C ALA A 22 0.64 -18.25 -15.71
N TRP A 23 1.02 -19.35 -15.06
CA TRP A 23 1.17 -19.41 -13.60
C TRP A 23 2.28 -18.48 -13.07
N TRP A 24 3.41 -18.39 -13.77
CA TRP A 24 4.51 -17.49 -13.42
C TRP A 24 4.12 -16.00 -13.58
N LEU A 25 3.42 -15.66 -14.65
CA LEU A 25 2.86 -14.31 -14.87
C LEU A 25 1.82 -13.94 -13.82
N TYR A 26 0.97 -14.89 -13.43
CA TYR A 26 0.00 -14.71 -12.35
C TYR A 26 0.70 -14.49 -11.00
N SER A 27 1.70 -15.31 -10.68
CA SER A 27 2.46 -15.25 -9.42
C SER A 27 3.41 -14.05 -9.31
N SER A 28 3.73 -13.38 -10.43
CA SER A 28 4.69 -12.26 -10.45
C SER A 28 4.07 -10.90 -10.12
N ARG A 29 2.74 -10.79 -10.01
CA ARG A 29 2.03 -9.52 -9.74
C ARG A 29 2.38 -8.97 -8.37
N ASP A 30 2.36 -9.85 -7.38
CA ASP A 30 2.67 -9.53 -5.98
C ASP A 30 4.12 -9.09 -5.81
N VAL A 31 5.04 -9.76 -6.53
CA VAL A 31 6.47 -9.42 -6.56
C VAL A 31 6.70 -8.05 -7.21
N LEU A 32 5.96 -7.72 -8.26
CA LEU A 32 6.09 -6.43 -8.94
C LEU A 32 5.65 -5.27 -8.04
N ILE A 33 4.50 -5.39 -7.37
CA ILE A 33 4.02 -4.34 -6.46
C ILE A 33 4.92 -4.22 -5.25
N LYS A 34 5.34 -5.34 -4.64
CA LYS A 34 6.33 -5.32 -3.56
C LYS A 34 7.58 -4.52 -3.96
N ARG A 35 8.15 -4.83 -5.12
CA ARG A 35 9.32 -4.09 -5.65
C ARG A 35 9.03 -2.62 -5.90
N ALA A 36 7.83 -2.29 -6.39
CA ALA A 36 7.43 -0.90 -6.58
C ALA A 36 7.36 -0.15 -5.24
N ILE A 37 6.78 -0.74 -4.20
CA ILE A 37 6.73 -0.16 -2.85
C ILE A 37 8.14 0.02 -2.29
N GLU A 38 8.99 -1.00 -2.39
CA GLU A 38 10.37 -0.95 -1.88
C GLU A 38 11.26 0.01 -2.68
N ARG A 39 10.91 0.32 -3.94
CA ARG A 39 11.66 1.25 -4.80
C ARG A 39 11.20 2.69 -4.66
N TYR A 40 9.89 2.93 -4.68
CA TYR A 40 9.30 4.27 -4.64
C TYR A 40 8.95 4.72 -3.22
N GLY A 41 8.65 3.81 -2.31
CA GLY A 41 8.40 4.11 -0.89
C GLY A 41 9.54 4.90 -0.25
N PRO A 42 10.82 4.54 -0.46
CA PRO A 42 11.93 5.33 0.07
C PRO A 42 12.06 6.70 -0.57
N GLN A 43 11.75 6.82 -1.85
CA GLN A 43 11.75 8.09 -2.55
C GLN A 43 10.65 9.01 -2.01
N LEU A 44 9.48 8.47 -1.66
CA LEU A 44 8.36 9.24 -1.13
C LEU A 44 8.50 9.59 0.35
N THR A 45 9.02 8.68 1.17
CA THR A 45 9.09 8.86 2.63
C THR A 45 10.41 9.46 3.10
N GLY A 46 11.46 9.39 2.27
CA GLY A 46 12.82 9.81 2.63
C GLY A 46 13.50 8.82 3.57
N THR A 47 12.96 7.62 3.73
CA THR A 47 13.43 6.58 4.67
C THR A 47 13.35 5.20 4.05
N ALA A 48 13.99 4.18 4.62
CA ALA A 48 13.84 2.82 4.10
C ALA A 48 12.38 2.34 4.23
N VAL A 49 11.82 1.76 3.17
CA VAL A 49 10.49 1.14 3.18
C VAL A 49 10.62 -0.30 2.76
N LYS A 50 10.05 -1.22 3.55
CA LYS A 50 10.06 -2.66 3.30
C LYS A 50 8.67 -3.23 3.49
N VAL A 51 8.38 -4.30 2.75
CA VAL A 51 7.14 -5.06 2.86
C VAL A 51 7.50 -6.53 2.86
N GLN A 52 6.80 -7.36 3.64
CA GLN A 52 7.03 -8.80 3.62
C GLN A 52 6.29 -9.45 2.46
N GLU A 53 5.00 -9.16 2.34
CA GLU A 53 4.12 -9.77 1.34
C GLU A 53 3.11 -8.75 0.82
N VAL A 54 2.80 -8.84 -0.47
CA VAL A 54 1.67 -8.17 -1.09
C VAL A 54 0.79 -9.26 -1.67
N LYS A 55 -0.53 -9.14 -1.52
CA LYS A 55 -1.50 -10.00 -2.20
C LYS A 55 -2.48 -9.13 -2.95
N LEU A 56 -2.70 -9.43 -4.21
CA LEU A 56 -3.73 -8.78 -5.00
C LEU A 56 -4.71 -9.79 -5.55
N GLU A 57 -5.98 -9.46 -5.43
CA GLU A 57 -7.10 -10.15 -6.08
C GLU A 57 -7.82 -9.13 -6.97
N PRO A 58 -7.27 -8.77 -8.15
CA PRO A 58 -7.79 -7.67 -8.95
C PRO A 58 -9.23 -7.88 -9.42
N MET A 59 -9.63 -9.15 -9.64
CA MET A 59 -10.98 -9.50 -10.06
C MET A 59 -12.02 -9.18 -8.99
N ASP A 60 -11.64 -9.35 -7.72
CA ASP A 60 -12.50 -9.06 -6.56
C ASP A 60 -12.28 -7.64 -6.01
N GLY A 61 -11.36 -6.86 -6.61
CA GLY A 61 -11.01 -5.51 -6.18
C GLY A 61 -10.32 -5.46 -4.83
N ARG A 62 -9.67 -6.55 -4.41
CA ARG A 62 -9.03 -6.66 -3.09
C ARG A 62 -7.52 -6.60 -3.20
N GLY A 63 -6.90 -5.97 -2.22
CA GLY A 63 -5.46 -5.94 -2.04
C GLY A 63 -5.10 -6.00 -0.56
N ALA A 64 -4.00 -6.67 -0.25
CA ALA A 64 -3.45 -6.70 1.09
C ALA A 64 -1.93 -6.52 1.07
N ILE A 65 -1.42 -5.83 2.09
CA ILE A 65 0.01 -5.64 2.33
C ILE A 65 0.29 -6.14 3.74
N LYS A 66 1.28 -7.02 3.90
CA LYS A 66 1.68 -7.56 5.20
C LYS A 66 3.10 -7.19 5.56
N GLY A 67 3.30 -6.88 6.84
CA GLY A 67 4.60 -6.54 7.40
C GLY A 67 5.23 -5.33 6.73
N LEU A 68 4.46 -4.26 6.58
CA LEU A 68 5.00 -2.97 6.11
C LEU A 68 5.85 -2.36 7.22
N GLU A 69 7.05 -1.95 6.86
CA GLU A 69 7.98 -1.25 7.75
C GLU A 69 8.46 0.04 7.07
N ILE A 70 8.38 1.15 7.81
CA ILE A 70 8.95 2.44 7.44
C ILE A 70 10.05 2.76 8.46
N GLY A 71 11.26 2.95 7.95
CA GLY A 71 12.43 3.33 8.73
C GLY A 71 12.27 4.70 9.35
N ASN A 72 13.12 5.01 10.32
CA ASN A 72 13.18 6.34 10.88
C ASN A 72 14.10 7.23 10.04
N PRO A 73 13.81 8.53 9.86
CA PRO A 73 14.75 9.46 9.25
C PRO A 73 16.06 9.55 10.03
N GLN A 74 17.10 10.08 9.39
CA GLN A 74 18.36 10.36 10.09
C GLN A 74 18.14 11.38 11.23
N GLY A 75 18.85 11.18 12.35
CA GLY A 75 18.76 12.05 13.52
C GLY A 75 17.76 11.60 14.59
N PHE A 76 17.13 10.43 14.44
CA PHE A 76 16.27 9.80 15.43
C PHE A 76 16.83 8.45 15.88
N SER A 77 16.46 7.99 17.08
CA SER A 77 17.11 6.86 17.75
C SER A 77 16.45 5.52 17.47
N ALA A 78 15.12 5.46 17.33
CA ALA A 78 14.46 4.20 17.01
C ALA A 78 14.74 3.80 15.57
N ALA A 79 14.81 2.50 15.31
CA ALA A 79 15.08 1.97 13.97
C ALA A 79 13.92 2.22 12.98
N ARG A 80 12.68 2.30 13.48
CA ARG A 80 11.46 2.34 12.66
C ARG A 80 10.48 3.40 13.16
N ALA A 81 9.98 4.22 12.24
CA ALA A 81 8.93 5.19 12.51
C ALA A 81 7.53 4.56 12.46
N LEU A 82 7.32 3.55 11.62
CA LEU A 82 6.06 2.85 11.50
C LEU A 82 6.28 1.37 11.17
N THR A 83 5.53 0.50 11.83
CA THR A 83 5.33 -0.87 11.39
C THR A 83 3.84 -1.16 11.31
N LEU A 84 3.44 -2.05 10.41
CA LEU A 84 2.06 -2.44 10.23
C LEU A 84 2.00 -3.94 9.95
N GLY A 85 1.21 -4.65 10.77
CA GLY A 85 1.00 -6.08 10.61
C GLY A 85 0.35 -6.41 9.27
N GLU A 86 -0.81 -5.80 9.01
CA GLU A 86 -1.51 -5.96 7.73
C GLU A 86 -2.34 -4.73 7.37
N MET A 87 -2.31 -4.34 6.10
CA MET A 87 -3.28 -3.45 5.49
C MET A 87 -4.15 -4.26 4.54
N ARG A 88 -5.47 -4.06 4.56
CA ARG A 88 -6.36 -4.55 3.49
C ARG A 88 -7.13 -3.37 2.88
N LEU A 89 -7.33 -3.46 1.58
CA LEU A 89 -8.11 -2.53 0.78
C LEU A 89 -9.08 -3.34 -0.07
N ALA A 90 -10.36 -2.96 -0.05
CA ALA A 90 -11.38 -3.49 -0.94
C ALA A 90 -12.03 -2.32 -1.69
N VAL A 91 -11.96 -2.36 -3.02
CA VAL A 91 -12.52 -1.35 -3.92
C VAL A 91 -13.53 -2.03 -4.83
N ASP A 92 -14.58 -1.34 -5.25
CA ASP A 92 -15.44 -1.84 -6.33
C ASP A 92 -14.74 -1.67 -7.70
N PRO A 93 -14.33 -2.76 -8.37
CA PRO A 93 -13.59 -2.66 -9.63
C PRO A 93 -14.36 -1.91 -10.73
N SER A 94 -15.69 -1.98 -10.72
CA SER A 94 -16.55 -1.33 -11.72
C SER A 94 -16.53 0.20 -11.62
N THR A 95 -16.12 0.73 -10.46
CA THR A 95 -16.13 2.17 -10.18
C THR A 95 -14.78 2.86 -10.44
N ILE A 96 -13.69 2.10 -10.59
CA ILE A 96 -12.31 2.63 -10.69
C ILE A 96 -12.14 3.56 -11.90
N THR A 97 -12.82 3.29 -13.01
CA THR A 97 -12.77 4.11 -14.24
C THR A 97 -13.79 5.24 -14.24
N GLY A 98 -14.72 5.25 -13.27
CA GLY A 98 -15.78 6.24 -13.16
C GLY A 98 -15.33 7.56 -12.52
N ALA A 99 -16.27 8.51 -12.46
CA ALA A 99 -16.07 9.78 -11.75
C ALA A 99 -16.09 9.63 -10.21
N VAL A 100 -16.67 8.54 -9.72
CA VAL A 100 -16.75 8.19 -8.30
C VAL A 100 -16.10 6.83 -8.11
N VAL A 101 -15.06 6.76 -7.29
CA VAL A 101 -14.40 5.50 -6.91
C VAL A 101 -14.97 5.07 -5.55
N HIS A 102 -15.51 3.86 -5.50
CA HIS A 102 -16.13 3.31 -4.29
C HIS A 102 -15.18 2.34 -3.61
N VAL A 103 -14.72 2.72 -2.42
CA VAL A 103 -13.89 1.91 -1.53
C VAL A 103 -14.79 1.28 -0.48
N LYS A 104 -14.94 -0.04 -0.53
CA LYS A 104 -15.77 -0.79 0.41
C LYS A 104 -15.11 -0.89 1.79
N GLU A 105 -13.81 -1.08 1.82
CA GLU A 105 -13.08 -1.25 3.08
C GLU A 105 -11.64 -0.77 2.99
N ILE A 106 -11.19 -0.08 4.04
CA ILE A 106 -9.78 0.10 4.38
C ILE A 106 -9.59 -0.45 5.80
N SER A 107 -8.74 -1.45 5.97
CA SER A 107 -8.40 -1.96 7.30
C SER A 107 -6.90 -1.99 7.56
N LEU A 108 -6.55 -1.57 8.78
CA LEU A 108 -5.18 -1.49 9.28
C LEU A 108 -5.12 -2.34 10.56
N GLU A 109 -4.29 -3.38 10.54
CA GLU A 109 -4.12 -4.33 11.63
C GLU A 109 -2.76 -4.12 12.30
N ALA A 110 -2.81 -3.92 13.61
CA ALA A 110 -1.64 -3.76 14.47
C ALA A 110 -0.62 -2.72 13.96
N PRO A 111 -1.02 -1.48 13.61
CA PRO A 111 -0.04 -0.43 13.37
C PRO A 111 0.68 -0.08 14.66
N VAL A 112 2.01 0.00 14.61
CA VAL A 112 2.84 0.54 15.68
C VAL A 112 3.55 1.77 15.14
N ILE A 113 3.19 2.93 15.67
CA ILE A 113 3.75 4.23 15.29
C ILE A 113 4.76 4.65 16.35
N THR A 114 6.01 4.88 15.97
CA THR A 114 7.04 5.40 16.88
C THR A 114 7.16 6.91 16.68
N TYR A 115 6.79 7.69 17.69
CA TYR A 115 7.01 9.12 17.73
C TYR A 115 8.30 9.45 18.49
N GLU A 116 9.15 10.26 17.89
CA GLU A 116 10.37 10.76 18.50
C GLU A 116 10.56 12.25 18.22
N ARG A 117 11.01 12.98 19.23
CA ARG A 117 11.41 14.38 19.11
C ARG A 117 12.93 14.49 19.13
N GLY A 118 13.49 15.05 18.07
CA GLY A 118 14.91 15.38 17.93
C GLY A 118 15.13 16.89 17.90
N ALA A 119 16.37 17.30 17.64
CA ALA A 119 16.76 18.71 17.61
C ALA A 119 16.07 19.52 16.49
N GLY A 120 15.68 18.87 15.38
CA GLY A 120 15.07 19.50 14.20
C GLY A 120 13.54 19.37 14.11
N GLY A 121 12.87 18.94 15.18
CA GLY A 121 11.44 18.62 15.20
C GLY A 121 11.19 17.15 15.51
N ASP A 122 10.09 16.59 15.01
CA ASP A 122 9.78 15.16 15.18
C ASP A 122 9.89 14.35 13.88
N ASN A 123 10.04 13.05 14.06
CA ASN A 123 10.28 12.11 12.98
C ASN A 123 9.12 12.00 12.00
N LEU A 124 7.88 11.97 12.51
CA LEU A 124 6.68 11.87 11.67
C LEU A 124 6.52 13.12 10.79
N SER A 125 6.78 14.30 11.35
CA SER A 125 6.79 15.56 10.60
C SER A 125 7.89 15.59 9.54
N ALA A 126 9.07 15.03 9.82
CA ALA A 126 10.14 14.93 8.83
C ALA A 126 9.74 14.04 7.64
N ILE A 127 9.12 12.89 7.90
CA ILE A 127 8.57 12.00 6.86
C ILE A 127 7.47 12.74 6.07
N GLN A 128 6.53 13.39 6.75
CA GLN A 128 5.44 14.12 6.12
C GLN A 128 5.96 15.23 5.18
N LYS A 129 6.94 16.01 5.62
CA LYS A 129 7.57 17.05 4.80
C LYS A 129 8.25 16.46 3.57
N HIS A 130 8.90 15.30 3.71
CA HIS A 130 9.49 14.63 2.55
C HIS A 130 8.42 14.21 1.55
N ILE A 131 7.33 13.56 2.00
CA ILE A 131 6.20 13.19 1.14
C ILE A 131 5.66 14.41 0.40
N GLN A 132 5.41 15.51 1.11
CA GLN A 132 4.92 16.77 0.50
C GLN A 132 5.90 17.35 -0.53
N SER A 133 7.21 17.19 -0.33
CA SER A 133 8.22 17.66 -1.28
C SER A 133 8.29 16.84 -2.57
N GLN A 134 7.88 15.56 -2.52
CA GLN A 134 7.94 14.60 -3.63
C GLN A 134 6.64 14.55 -4.43
N LEU A 135 5.52 14.89 -3.79
CA LEU A 135 4.28 15.09 -4.51
C LEU A 135 4.47 16.25 -5.50
N PRO A 136 4.10 16.09 -6.77
CA PRO A 136 4.07 17.22 -7.69
C PRO A 136 3.26 18.32 -7.01
N LYS A 137 3.76 19.55 -7.05
CA LYS A 137 3.01 20.74 -6.61
C LYS A 137 1.79 20.87 -7.53
N SER A 138 0.76 20.07 -7.30
CA SER A 138 -0.58 20.43 -7.65
C SER A 138 -0.79 21.79 -7.00
N GLN A 139 -1.10 22.80 -7.81
CA GLN A 139 -1.75 24.00 -7.30
C GLN A 139 -2.96 23.51 -6.49
N GLY A 140 -2.78 23.44 -5.17
CA GLY A 140 -3.69 22.72 -4.28
C GLY A 140 -3.37 22.98 -2.81
N GLY A 141 -2.72 24.11 -2.53
CA GLY A 141 -2.39 24.61 -1.20
C GLY A 141 -2.49 26.13 -1.19
N GLY A 142 -3.68 26.65 -1.51
CA GLY A 142 -3.99 28.06 -1.54
C GLY A 142 -5.14 28.32 -2.51
N ALA A 143 -6.31 28.72 -1.97
CA ALA A 143 -7.52 29.17 -2.67
C ALA A 143 -7.75 28.51 -4.04
N ALA A 144 -8.61 27.49 -4.06
CA ALA A 144 -9.19 26.98 -5.29
C ALA A 144 -9.76 28.15 -6.11
N LYS A 145 -9.03 28.58 -7.15
CA LYS A 145 -9.71 29.07 -8.34
C LYS A 145 -10.29 27.82 -8.98
N GLU A 146 -11.60 27.70 -8.90
CA GLU A 146 -12.40 26.72 -9.64
C GLU A 146 -12.01 26.76 -11.12
N SER A 147 -11.13 25.83 -11.52
CA SER A 147 -11.03 25.43 -12.91
C SER A 147 -12.19 24.46 -13.14
N LYS A 148 -13.31 24.97 -13.65
CA LYS A 148 -14.59 24.26 -13.85
C LYS A 148 -14.57 23.07 -14.82
N ASP A 149 -13.42 22.71 -15.39
CA ASP A 149 -13.35 21.73 -16.49
C ASP A 149 -12.43 20.52 -16.24
N ALA A 150 -11.84 20.37 -15.05
CA ALA A 150 -11.14 19.12 -14.70
C ALA A 150 -12.10 18.19 -13.94
N PRO A 151 -12.41 16.97 -14.44
CA PRO A 151 -13.25 16.03 -13.69
C PRO A 151 -12.54 15.63 -12.40
N GLN A 152 -12.93 16.24 -11.29
CA GLN A 152 -12.45 15.90 -9.96
C GLN A 152 -13.07 14.56 -9.56
N ARG A 153 -12.25 13.50 -9.53
CA ARG A 153 -12.70 12.17 -9.09
C ARG A 153 -13.09 12.22 -7.62
N LYS A 154 -14.30 11.76 -7.30
CA LYS A 154 -14.81 11.63 -5.94
C LYS A 154 -14.46 10.25 -5.38
N PHE A 155 -14.27 10.15 -4.07
CA PHE A 155 -14.03 8.90 -3.37
C PHE A 155 -15.07 8.73 -2.28
N ILE A 156 -15.71 7.57 -2.23
CA ILE A 156 -16.64 7.18 -1.16
C ILE A 156 -16.05 5.95 -0.48
N VAL A 157 -15.98 5.96 0.85
CA VAL A 157 -15.40 4.89 1.67
C VAL A 157 -16.42 4.41 2.70
N ASP A 158 -16.89 3.17 2.58
CA ASP A 158 -17.94 2.65 3.47
C ASP A 158 -17.39 2.36 4.86
N HIS A 159 -16.20 1.76 4.94
CA HIS A 159 -15.60 1.32 6.20
C HIS A 159 -14.10 1.62 6.26
N VAL A 160 -13.68 2.32 7.31
CA VAL A 160 -12.27 2.44 7.68
C VAL A 160 -12.09 1.93 9.10
N GLN A 161 -11.18 0.97 9.29
CA GLN A 161 -10.93 0.39 10.59
C GLN A 161 -9.44 0.27 10.89
N VAL A 162 -9.08 0.61 12.12
CA VAL A 162 -7.74 0.42 12.67
C VAL A 162 -7.88 -0.41 13.93
N ARG A 163 -7.23 -1.58 13.98
CA ARG A 163 -7.28 -2.48 15.14
C ARG A 163 -5.91 -2.64 15.77
N ASN A 164 -5.89 -2.82 17.08
CA ASN A 164 -4.69 -3.13 17.86
C ASN A 164 -3.57 -2.09 17.65
N ALA A 165 -3.95 -0.83 17.48
CA ALA A 165 -3.00 0.25 17.21
C ALA A 165 -2.18 0.57 18.45
N LYS A 166 -0.88 0.80 18.26
CA LYS A 166 0.03 1.20 19.34
C LYS A 166 0.82 2.43 18.94
N VAL A 167 1.06 3.31 19.91
CA VAL A 167 1.95 4.45 19.76
C VAL A 167 3.09 4.30 20.76
N SER A 168 4.31 4.32 20.26
CA SER A 168 5.54 4.32 21.05
C SER A 168 6.14 5.72 21.08
N TYR A 169 6.37 6.26 22.26
CA TYR A 169 7.09 7.52 22.45
C TYR A 169 8.54 7.23 22.82
N GLY A 170 9.49 7.68 22.00
CA GLY A 170 10.92 7.52 22.28
C GLY A 170 11.41 6.06 22.31
N GLY A 171 10.61 5.09 21.85
CA GLY A 171 10.90 3.66 21.98
C GLY A 171 10.74 3.10 23.40
N ALA A 172 10.40 3.94 24.39
CA ALA A 172 10.39 3.58 25.81
C ALA A 172 8.98 3.42 26.37
N LEU A 173 8.04 4.28 25.96
CA LEU A 173 6.66 4.25 26.43
C LEU A 173 5.75 3.82 25.28
N THR A 174 5.09 2.67 25.39
CA THR A 174 4.11 2.21 24.41
C THR A 174 2.70 2.30 24.98
N VAL A 175 1.80 2.99 24.27
CA VAL A 175 0.39 3.12 24.60
C VAL A 175 -0.43 2.34 23.57
N ASP A 176 -1.34 1.50 24.06
CA ASP A 176 -2.32 0.83 23.22
C ASP A 176 -3.52 1.77 22.99
N LEU A 177 -3.88 1.98 21.73
CA LEU A 177 -4.99 2.83 21.32
C LEU A 177 -6.28 2.04 21.05
N GLY A 178 -6.24 0.70 21.17
CA GLY A 178 -7.37 -0.17 20.91
C GLY A 178 -7.79 -0.16 19.44
N THR A 179 -9.10 -0.10 19.23
CA THR A 179 -9.72 -0.17 17.90
C THR A 179 -10.46 1.13 17.57
N VAL A 180 -10.20 1.68 16.39
CA VAL A 180 -10.88 2.85 15.82
C VAL A 180 -11.64 2.41 14.58
N GLN A 181 -12.89 2.83 14.45
CA GLN A 181 -13.70 2.58 13.26
C GLN A 181 -14.41 3.85 12.81
N LEU A 182 -14.43 4.06 11.51
CA LEU A 182 -15.14 5.13 10.81
C LEU A 182 -16.00 4.47 9.72
N ARG A 183 -17.16 5.06 9.46
CA ARG A 183 -18.08 4.59 8.42
C ARG A 183 -18.54 5.77 7.58
N ASP A 184 -18.93 5.46 6.35
CA ASP A 184 -19.60 6.38 5.43
C ASP A 184 -18.84 7.70 5.22
N LEU A 185 -17.58 7.59 4.77
CA LEU A 185 -16.72 8.74 4.48
C LEU A 185 -16.79 9.09 2.99
N GLY A 186 -17.37 10.23 2.62
CA GLY A 186 -17.40 10.69 1.22
C GLY A 186 -18.47 11.72 0.94
#